data_AF-A0A1G9A147-F1
#
_entry.id   AF-A0A1G9A147-F1
#
_cell.length_a   1.000
_cell.length_b   1.000
_cell.length_c   1.000
_cell.angle_alpha   90.00
_cell.angle_beta   90.00
_cell.angle_gamma   90.00
#
_symmetry.space_group_name_H-M   'P 1'
#
loop_
_entity.id
_entity.type
_entity.pdbx_description
1 polymer ?
#
loop_
_entity_poly.entity_id
_entity_poly.type
_entity_poly.pdbx_seq_one_letter_code
_entity_poly.pdbx_strand_id
1 'polypeptide(L)'
;MPDFHLAVCMFVSTFVVIAIVLIRKIFQNQLSSKWQYNLWFILLTSLTLPFLPANLLNIGSSFVWNRNQNNNLSPANTSTENLITENGRDWAHDFSISVNRFDVTWLNQILTIAWVAGILVMVALNLHAWLKLNQVKKSSRPMTNQEVLTIFDKCRQHLHISQKTVLADSPLVNSPMTFGIFKTYIILPCDAKAWLSEDELTYIFLHELHHVKYKDIATNYLIVLFQMLYWYNPLIWMAFRKMRLDREIACDSAVLKTLDQDNYAAYGDTIIKFAEKSISASRFAMVNQLASSKQHLKERIVRIAAFKTESRLLKIKSILIFSILATVVVCQIPVVSAMSHGEDRVDFKNKQTVYEDLNGFFDGYDGSFVLYDLQKAQYHIYNKEKSVLRVSPNSTYKIYDALFALDSGVITPGQTSLEWDGTPYPYKAWNQNQNLSTAMENSVSWYFQELDKKIQRHHIQAYLQKIQYGNQNLSGGMETYWLESSLKISPIEQVQTLKDFYTNQFKFKEKHVQFVKKSIKLESKDHAALYGKTGTGTVNGKNVNGWFIGYVETKNNTYFFATNIENNHHANGSIAAEITKSILRDKDIY
;
A
#
# COMPACT_ATOMS: atom_id res chain seq x y z
N MET A 1 -2.60 7.39 1.42
CA MET A 1 -3.45 6.83 0.34
C MET A 1 -4.07 5.52 0.81
N PRO A 2 -5.31 5.53 1.33
CA PRO A 2 -6.07 4.33 1.70
C PRO A 2 -6.30 3.36 0.52
N ASP A 3 -6.32 3.92 -0.70
CA ASP A 3 -6.66 3.27 -1.97
C ASP A 3 -5.78 2.05 -2.29
N PHE A 4 -4.50 2.12 -1.93
CA PHE A 4 -3.56 1.02 -2.14
C PHE A 4 -3.65 -0.05 -1.05
N HIS A 5 -4.16 0.27 0.14
CA HIS A 5 -4.05 -0.62 1.30
C HIS A 5 -4.97 -1.84 1.21
N LEU A 6 -6.25 -1.64 0.90
CA LEU A 6 -7.24 -2.73 0.80
C LEU A 6 -6.93 -3.67 -0.38
N ALA A 7 -6.51 -3.11 -1.52
CA ALA A 7 -6.16 -3.87 -2.71
C ALA A 7 -4.90 -4.71 -2.49
N VAL A 8 -3.85 -4.12 -1.90
CA VAL A 8 -2.63 -4.85 -1.51
C VAL A 8 -2.97 -5.96 -0.50
N CYS A 9 -3.79 -5.65 0.51
CA CYS A 9 -4.29 -6.62 1.48
C CYS A 9 -4.98 -7.81 0.79
N MET A 10 -5.86 -7.55 -0.18
CA MET A 10 -6.59 -8.59 -0.92
C MET A 10 -5.65 -9.46 -1.76
N PHE A 11 -4.71 -8.85 -2.48
CA PHE A 11 -3.76 -9.56 -3.34
C PHE A 11 -2.83 -10.47 -2.52
N VAL A 12 -2.17 -9.91 -1.51
CA VAL A 12 -1.23 -10.63 -0.64
C VAL A 12 -1.94 -11.78 0.08
N SER A 13 -3.09 -11.51 0.70
CA SER A 13 -3.85 -12.54 1.45
C SER A 13 -4.32 -13.67 0.53
N THR A 14 -4.83 -13.35 -0.66
CA THR A 14 -5.30 -14.35 -1.64
C THR A 14 -4.17 -15.24 -2.13
N PHE A 15 -3.03 -14.66 -2.51
CA PHE A 15 -1.88 -15.41 -2.99
C PHE A 15 -1.36 -16.39 -1.92
N VAL A 16 -1.20 -15.92 -0.67
CA VAL A 16 -0.69 -16.75 0.42
C VAL A 16 -1.63 -17.92 0.73
N VAL A 17 -2.94 -17.68 0.75
CA VAL A 17 -3.93 -18.76 0.95
C VAL A 17 -3.83 -19.81 -0.15
N ILE A 18 -3.75 -19.39 -1.42
CA ILE A 18 -3.63 -20.31 -2.56
C ILE A 18 -2.32 -21.12 -2.45
N ALA A 19 -1.20 -20.47 -2.16
CA ALA A 19 0.09 -21.13 -2.00
C ALA A 19 0.06 -22.20 -0.90
N ILE A 20 -0.49 -21.88 0.28
CA ILE A 20 -0.64 -22.84 1.39
C ILE A 20 -1.52 -24.02 0.95
N VAL A 21 -2.68 -23.76 0.33
CA VAL A 21 -3.60 -24.84 -0.09
C VAL A 21 -2.95 -25.75 -1.13
N LEU A 22 -2.21 -25.20 -2.10
CA LEU A 22 -1.49 -25.99 -3.11
C LEU A 22 -0.38 -26.83 -2.49
N ILE A 23 0.47 -26.24 -1.64
CA ILE A 23 1.55 -26.96 -0.95
C ILE A 23 0.97 -28.09 -0.10
N ARG A 24 -0.11 -27.83 0.62
CA ARG A 24 -0.80 -28.87 1.39
C ARG A 24 -1.30 -30.00 0.50
N LYS A 25 -1.89 -29.69 -0.66
CA LYS A 25 -2.41 -30.69 -1.59
C LYS A 25 -1.29 -31.53 -2.21
N ILE A 26 -0.18 -30.92 -2.60
CA ILE A 26 0.97 -31.59 -3.25
C ILE A 26 1.76 -32.42 -2.24
N PHE A 27 2.02 -31.87 -1.05
CA PHE A 27 2.91 -32.47 -0.05
C PHE A 27 2.16 -33.11 1.14
N GLN A 28 0.87 -33.42 0.99
CA GLN A 28 0.05 -33.99 2.08
C GLN A 28 0.66 -35.25 2.74
N ASN A 29 1.35 -36.09 1.97
CA ASN A 29 1.99 -37.31 2.45
C ASN A 29 3.39 -37.07 3.02
N GLN A 30 3.93 -35.86 2.85
CA GLN A 30 5.26 -35.46 3.30
C GLN A 30 5.20 -34.48 4.48
N LEU A 31 3.99 -34.15 4.95
CA LEU A 31 3.73 -33.23 6.06
C LEU A 31 3.02 -33.96 7.20
N SER A 32 3.63 -33.96 8.38
CA SER A 32 2.94 -34.41 9.60
C SER A 32 1.71 -33.54 9.89
N SER A 33 0.73 -34.06 10.63
CA SER A 33 -0.46 -33.30 11.08
C SER A 33 -0.09 -31.99 11.77
N LYS A 34 0.93 -32.01 12.64
CA LYS A 34 1.45 -30.81 13.33
C LYS A 34 1.95 -29.76 12.35
N TRP A 35 2.71 -30.18 11.33
CA TRP A 35 3.26 -29.25 10.35
C TRP A 35 2.21 -28.74 9.35
N GLN A 36 1.17 -29.53 9.04
CA GLN A 36 0.02 -29.03 8.27
C GLN A 36 -0.70 -27.90 9.02
N TYR A 37 -0.84 -28.01 10.34
CA TYR A 37 -1.33 -26.92 11.16
C TYR A 37 -0.36 -25.73 11.20
N ASN A 38 0.94 -25.98 11.40
CA ASN A 38 1.95 -24.92 11.48
C ASN A 38 2.04 -24.04 10.23
N LEU A 39 1.80 -24.58 9.03
CA LEU A 39 1.80 -23.80 7.78
C LEU A 39 0.84 -22.59 7.83
N TRP A 40 -0.27 -22.69 8.56
CA TRP A 40 -1.22 -21.58 8.69
C TRP A 40 -0.70 -20.41 9.53
N PHE A 41 0.32 -20.60 10.36
CA PHE A 41 0.95 -19.47 11.04
C PHE A 41 1.69 -18.56 10.06
N ILE A 42 2.12 -19.06 8.89
CA ILE A 42 2.65 -18.22 7.81
C ILE A 42 1.57 -17.26 7.31
N LEU A 43 0.32 -17.72 7.18
CA LEU A 43 -0.82 -16.86 6.85
C LEU A 43 -1.07 -15.82 7.95
N LEU A 44 -1.08 -16.21 9.22
CA LEU A 44 -1.26 -15.23 10.30
C LEU A 44 -0.19 -14.15 10.28
N THR A 45 1.07 -14.51 10.06
CA THR A 45 2.16 -13.55 9.90
C THR A 45 1.96 -12.68 8.67
N SER A 46 1.59 -13.25 7.51
CA SER A 46 1.42 -12.47 6.28
C SER A 46 0.29 -11.44 6.37
N LEU A 47 -0.79 -11.74 7.10
CA LEU A 47 -1.91 -10.83 7.32
C LEU A 47 -1.54 -9.63 8.20
N THR A 48 -0.41 -9.66 8.92
CA THR A 48 0.09 -8.48 9.65
C THR A 48 0.86 -7.51 8.77
N LEU A 49 1.45 -7.99 7.67
CA LEU A 49 2.39 -7.21 6.85
C LEU A 49 1.83 -5.88 6.35
N PRO A 50 0.59 -5.79 5.83
CA PRO A 50 0.06 -4.52 5.33
C PRO A 50 -0.09 -3.46 6.42
N PHE A 51 -0.17 -3.86 7.69
CA PHE A 51 -0.35 -2.96 8.82
C PHE A 51 0.97 -2.54 9.48
N LEU A 52 2.11 -3.07 9.01
CA LEU A 52 3.42 -2.65 9.50
C LEU A 52 3.84 -1.34 8.82
N PRO A 53 4.37 -0.36 9.57
CA PRO A 53 4.86 0.87 8.97
C PRO A 53 6.05 0.59 8.04
N ALA A 54 6.08 1.25 6.89
CA ALA A 54 7.01 0.96 5.79
C ALA A 54 8.50 1.12 6.17
N ASN A 55 8.79 1.92 7.20
CA ASN A 55 10.13 2.09 7.76
C ASN A 55 10.72 0.79 8.35
N LEU A 56 9.89 -0.13 8.83
CA LEU A 56 10.33 -1.44 9.34
C LEU A 56 10.57 -2.46 8.21
N LEU A 57 10.07 -2.21 7.00
CA LEU A 57 10.10 -3.13 5.86
C LEU A 57 11.17 -2.77 4.82
N ASN A 58 12.00 -1.76 5.07
CA ASN A 58 13.04 -1.30 4.15
C ASN A 58 14.28 -2.22 4.16
N ILE A 59 14.07 -3.50 3.83
CA ILE A 59 15.11 -4.53 3.69
C ILE A 59 15.21 -4.84 2.20
N GLY A 60 16.06 -4.11 1.49
CA GLY A 60 16.50 -4.44 0.12
C GLY A 60 15.89 -3.57 -0.98
N SER A 61 16.50 -2.41 -1.21
CA SER A 61 16.29 -1.56 -2.39
C SER A 61 16.88 -2.15 -3.69
N SER A 62 17.23 -3.43 -3.72
CA SER A 62 18.04 -4.03 -4.81
C SER A 62 17.23 -4.75 -5.88
N PHE A 63 15.90 -4.85 -5.74
CA PHE A 63 15.05 -5.59 -6.68
C PHE A 63 14.24 -4.61 -7.55
N VAL A 64 14.92 -3.99 -8.53
CA VAL A 64 14.26 -3.20 -9.58
C VAL A 64 13.64 -4.18 -10.56
N TRP A 65 12.33 -4.43 -10.42
CA TRP A 65 11.56 -5.17 -11.41
C TRP A 65 11.35 -4.28 -12.64
N ASN A 66 12.04 -4.60 -13.74
CA ASN A 66 11.89 -3.92 -15.02
C ASN A 66 10.51 -4.24 -15.61
N ARG A 67 9.49 -3.43 -15.30
CA ARG A 67 8.14 -3.60 -15.86
C ARG A 67 8.01 -2.76 -17.12
N ASN A 68 8.21 -3.39 -18.27
CA ASN A 68 7.60 -2.93 -19.50
C ASN A 68 6.07 -2.97 -19.31
N GLN A 69 5.43 -1.81 -19.14
CA GLN A 69 3.98 -1.70 -19.17
C GLN A 69 3.54 -1.06 -20.49
N ASN A 70 3.13 -1.92 -21.42
CA ASN A 70 2.05 -1.58 -22.34
C ASN A 70 0.75 -1.60 -21.51
N ASN A 71 0.20 -0.43 -21.19
CA ASN A 71 -1.15 -0.34 -20.67
C ASN A 71 -2.03 0.48 -21.62
N ASN A 72 -3.19 -0.10 -21.90
CA ASN A 72 -4.21 0.39 -22.80
C ASN A 72 -4.77 1.74 -22.37
N LEU A 73 -5.07 2.55 -23.39
CA LEU A 73 -5.56 3.91 -23.32
C LEU A 73 -6.93 4.02 -22.63
N SER A 74 -7.12 5.08 -21.86
CA SER A 74 -8.41 5.77 -21.76
C SER A 74 -8.28 7.10 -22.48
N PRO A 75 -9.16 7.45 -23.42
CA PRO A 75 -9.11 8.74 -24.10
C PRO A 75 -9.50 9.84 -23.10
N ALA A 76 -8.62 10.83 -22.94
CA ALA A 76 -8.94 12.05 -22.23
C ALA A 76 -9.88 12.89 -23.12
N ASN A 77 -11.13 13.05 -22.72
CA ASN A 77 -12.05 13.97 -23.38
C ASN A 77 -11.82 15.37 -22.83
N THR A 78 -11.30 16.27 -23.66
CA THR A 78 -11.21 17.70 -23.39
C THR A 78 -12.62 18.27 -23.40
N SER A 79 -13.14 18.73 -22.26
CA SER A 79 -14.37 19.52 -22.21
C SER A 79 -14.08 20.93 -21.71
N THR A 80 -14.62 21.89 -22.44
CA THR A 80 -14.58 23.31 -22.18
C THR A 80 -15.61 23.67 -21.11
N GLU A 81 -15.18 23.87 -19.87
CA GLU A 81 -15.96 24.59 -18.86
C GLU A 81 -15.30 25.94 -18.55
N ASN A 82 -16.15 26.96 -18.38
CA ASN A 82 -15.79 28.37 -18.28
C ASN A 82 -14.89 28.65 -17.06
N LEU A 83 -13.64 29.02 -17.34
CA LEU A 83 -12.68 29.47 -16.34
C LEU A 83 -13.05 30.88 -15.85
N ILE A 84 -13.10 31.03 -14.52
CA ILE A 84 -13.17 32.34 -13.86
C ILE A 84 -11.85 33.06 -14.11
N THR A 85 -11.92 34.16 -14.85
CA THR A 85 -10.82 35.11 -15.05
C THR A 85 -10.56 35.87 -13.76
N GLU A 86 -9.62 35.38 -12.94
CA GLU A 86 -9.00 36.23 -11.92
C GLU A 86 -7.99 37.17 -12.59
N ASN A 87 -8.35 38.45 -12.65
CA ASN A 87 -7.48 39.56 -13.00
C ASN A 87 -6.36 39.70 -11.95
N GLY A 88 -5.26 38.99 -12.15
CA GLY A 88 -4.01 39.11 -11.38
C GLY A 88 -2.89 39.75 -12.22
N ARG A 89 -2.47 40.95 -11.80
CA ARG A 89 -1.44 41.85 -12.36
C ARG A 89 -0.31 41.20 -13.22
N ASP A 90 -0.46 41.35 -14.54
CA ASP A 90 0.47 41.88 -15.58
C ASP A 90 1.96 41.47 -15.73
N TRP A 91 2.54 40.54 -14.97
CA TRP A 91 4.00 40.31 -15.09
C TRP A 91 4.43 39.00 -15.76
N ALA A 92 3.57 37.97 -15.77
CA ALA A 92 3.76 36.75 -16.56
C ALA A 92 2.38 36.10 -16.79
N HIS A 93 1.99 35.89 -18.06
CA HIS A 93 0.70 35.29 -18.38
C HIS A 93 0.69 33.78 -18.08
N ASP A 94 0.13 33.41 -16.92
CA ASP A 94 0.03 32.03 -16.47
C ASP A 94 -1.24 31.35 -17.00
N PHE A 95 -1.26 31.09 -18.31
CA PHE A 95 -2.37 30.39 -18.96
C PHE A 95 -2.21 28.86 -18.89
N SER A 96 -3.28 28.15 -18.51
CA SER A 96 -3.36 26.69 -18.44
C SER A 96 -4.62 26.14 -19.09
N ILE A 97 -4.59 24.87 -19.49
CA ILE A 97 -5.79 24.13 -19.88
C ILE A 97 -6.17 23.16 -18.76
N SER A 98 -7.48 22.98 -18.54
CA SER A 98 -8.00 22.00 -17.59
C SER A 98 -7.99 20.61 -18.22
N VAL A 99 -7.44 19.63 -17.49
CA VAL A 99 -7.64 18.21 -17.81
C VAL A 99 -8.81 17.67 -17.01
N ASN A 100 -9.63 16.85 -17.66
CA ASN A 100 -10.67 16.11 -16.96
C ASN A 100 -10.09 14.80 -16.43
N ARG A 101 -10.19 14.61 -15.13
CA ARG A 101 -9.93 13.31 -14.50
C ARG A 101 -11.21 12.83 -13.85
N PHE A 102 -11.59 11.58 -14.13
CA PHE A 102 -12.62 10.92 -13.36
C PHE A 102 -12.14 10.82 -11.92
N ASP A 103 -12.77 11.61 -11.06
CA ASP A 103 -12.51 11.54 -9.64
C ASP A 103 -13.09 10.21 -9.15
N VAL A 104 -12.24 9.25 -8.82
CA VAL A 104 -12.62 7.97 -8.20
C VAL A 104 -12.40 8.00 -6.69
N THR A 105 -12.01 9.15 -6.11
CA THR A 105 -11.78 9.26 -4.67
C THR A 105 -13.06 9.02 -3.87
N TRP A 106 -14.23 9.38 -4.41
CA TRP A 106 -15.53 9.05 -3.82
C TRP A 106 -15.73 7.53 -3.69
N LEU A 107 -15.28 6.73 -4.67
CA LEU A 107 -15.36 5.29 -4.60
C LEU A 107 -14.49 4.76 -3.46
N ASN A 108 -13.30 5.32 -3.28
CA ASN A 108 -12.40 4.93 -2.19
C ASN A 108 -12.97 5.29 -0.81
N GLN A 109 -13.61 6.44 -0.70
CA GLN A 109 -14.34 6.82 0.51
C GLN A 109 -15.47 5.83 0.80
N ILE A 110 -16.29 5.49 -0.19
CA ILE A 110 -17.38 4.51 -0.03
C ILE A 110 -16.81 3.14 0.37
N LEU A 111 -15.76 2.65 -0.28
CA LEU A 111 -15.13 1.37 0.05
C LEU A 111 -14.56 1.36 1.47
N THR A 112 -13.94 2.46 1.90
CA THR A 112 -13.42 2.61 3.26
C THR A 112 -14.55 2.61 4.29
N ILE A 113 -15.62 3.36 4.04
CA ILE A 113 -16.81 3.38 4.89
C ILE A 113 -17.43 2.00 4.98
N ALA A 114 -17.59 1.30 3.84
CA ALA A 114 -18.13 -0.05 3.79
C ALA A 114 -17.25 -1.05 4.58
N TRP A 115 -15.93 -0.94 4.44
CA TRP A 115 -14.97 -1.76 5.18
C TRP A 115 -15.07 -1.54 6.69
N VAL A 116 -15.10 -0.28 7.16
CA VAL A 116 -15.27 0.07 8.58
C VAL A 116 -16.62 -0.40 9.10
N ALA A 117 -17.71 -0.18 8.35
CA ALA A 117 -19.04 -0.65 8.72
C ALA A 117 -19.06 -2.18 8.90
N GLY A 118 -18.44 -2.93 7.99
CA GLY A 118 -18.31 -4.38 8.12
C GLY A 118 -17.48 -4.81 9.34
N ILE A 119 -16.40 -4.09 9.69
CA ILE A 119 -15.67 -4.32 10.95
C ILE A 119 -16.57 -4.12 12.16
N LEU A 120 -17.36 -3.05 12.20
CA LEU A 120 -18.28 -2.77 13.30
C LEU A 120 -19.32 -3.88 13.47
N VAL A 121 -19.90 -4.36 12.36
CA VAL A 121 -20.82 -5.52 12.37
C VAL A 121 -20.11 -6.76 12.92
N MET A 122 -18.89 -7.05 12.46
CA MET A 122 -18.10 -8.19 12.93
C MET A 122 -17.75 -8.09 14.41
N VAL A 123 -17.42 -6.89 14.91
CA VAL A 123 -17.17 -6.62 16.33
C VAL A 123 -18.44 -6.88 17.13
N ALA A 124 -19.60 -6.39 16.69
CA ALA A 124 -20.87 -6.60 17.37
C ALA A 124 -21.25 -8.10 17.47
N LEU A 125 -21.07 -8.86 16.38
CA LEU A 125 -21.30 -10.31 16.36
C LEU A 125 -20.37 -11.06 17.34
N ASN A 126 -19.08 -10.69 17.38
CA ASN A 126 -18.12 -11.30 18.30
C ASN A 126 -18.32 -10.86 19.75
N LEU A 127 -18.79 -9.63 19.98
CA LEU A 127 -19.18 -9.15 21.31
C LEU A 127 -20.37 -9.97 21.82
N HIS A 128 -21.37 -10.24 20.98
CA HIS A 128 -22.49 -11.12 21.34
C HIS A 128 -22.02 -12.55 21.69
N ALA A 129 -21.09 -13.11 20.91
CA ALA A 129 -20.49 -14.41 21.22
C ALA A 129 -19.71 -14.39 22.54
N TRP A 130 -18.97 -13.32 22.81
CA TRP A 130 -18.24 -13.13 24.07
C TRP A 130 -19.19 -12.98 25.27
N LEU A 131 -20.32 -12.29 25.12
CA LEU A 131 -21.35 -12.19 26.16
C LEU A 131 -21.93 -13.57 26.50
N LYS A 132 -22.19 -14.42 25.50
CA LYS A 132 -22.60 -15.82 25.71
C LYS A 132 -21.54 -16.63 26.45
N LEU A 133 -20.26 -16.50 26.08
CA LEU A 133 -19.15 -17.14 26.82
C LEU A 133 -19.10 -16.67 28.28
N ASN A 134 -19.35 -15.38 28.52
CA ASN A 134 -19.38 -14.84 29.88
C ASN A 134 -20.59 -15.34 30.68
N GLN A 135 -21.73 -15.59 30.04
CA GLN A 135 -22.88 -16.25 30.68
C GLN A 135 -22.52 -17.68 31.10
N VAL A 136 -21.87 -18.46 30.22
CA VAL A 136 -21.37 -19.81 30.53
C VAL A 136 -20.39 -19.78 31.71
N LYS A 137 -19.46 -18.82 31.73
CA LYS A 137 -18.52 -18.63 32.84
C LYS A 137 -19.24 -18.28 34.15
N LYS A 138 -20.29 -17.46 34.11
CA LYS A 138 -21.08 -17.10 35.31
C LYS A 138 -21.92 -18.26 35.81
N SER A 139 -22.42 -19.13 34.92
CA SER A 139 -23.21 -20.31 35.28
C SER A 139 -22.37 -21.52 35.69
N SER A 140 -21.05 -21.46 35.50
CA SER A 140 -20.17 -22.59 35.78
C SER A 140 -19.93 -22.79 37.27
N ARG A 141 -20.01 -24.03 37.74
CA ARG A 141 -19.70 -24.39 39.13
C ARG A 141 -18.34 -25.08 39.19
N PRO A 142 -17.47 -24.76 40.16
CA PRO A 142 -16.21 -25.49 40.34
C PRO A 142 -16.48 -26.98 40.50
N MET A 143 -15.69 -27.82 39.84
CA MET A 143 -15.83 -29.28 39.94
C MET A 143 -15.52 -29.73 41.38
N THR A 144 -16.46 -30.40 42.04
CA THR A 144 -16.30 -30.90 43.42
C THR A 144 -16.05 -32.40 43.51
N ASN A 145 -16.28 -33.14 42.42
CA ASN A 145 -16.09 -34.59 42.41
C ASN A 145 -14.60 -34.95 42.49
N GLN A 146 -14.17 -35.53 43.61
CA GLN A 146 -12.76 -35.79 43.89
C GLN A 146 -12.09 -36.77 42.92
N GLU A 147 -12.83 -37.76 42.41
CA GLU A 147 -12.31 -38.70 41.41
C GLU A 147 -12.02 -37.99 40.09
N VAL A 148 -12.95 -37.16 39.61
CA VAL A 148 -12.78 -36.38 38.37
C VAL A 148 -11.61 -35.41 38.49
N LEU A 149 -11.49 -34.74 39.64
CA LEU A 149 -10.34 -33.86 39.93
C LEU A 149 -9.02 -34.63 39.92
N THR A 150 -9.00 -35.84 40.49
CA THR A 150 -7.80 -36.69 40.53
C THR A 150 -7.37 -37.12 39.12
N ILE A 151 -8.31 -37.52 38.26
CA ILE A 151 -8.02 -37.86 36.85
C ILE A 151 -7.49 -36.64 36.10
N PHE A 152 -8.13 -35.48 36.29
CA PHE A 152 -7.69 -34.22 35.69
C PHE A 152 -6.27 -33.83 36.10
N ASP A 153 -5.95 -33.90 37.40
CA ASP A 153 -4.63 -33.56 37.90
C ASP A 153 -3.54 -34.53 37.42
N LYS A 154 -3.85 -35.84 37.34
CA LYS A 154 -2.96 -36.83 36.71
C LYS A 154 -2.64 -36.45 35.26
N CYS A 155 -3.66 -36.13 34.46
CA CYS A 155 -3.47 -35.71 33.06
C CYS A 155 -2.65 -34.42 32.95
N ARG A 156 -2.95 -33.43 33.82
CA ARG A 156 -2.25 -32.14 33.85
C ARG A 156 -0.77 -32.29 34.19
N GLN A 157 -0.45 -33.12 35.19
CA GLN A 157 0.93 -33.44 35.57
C GLN A 157 1.65 -34.21 34.47
N HIS A 158 1.00 -35.22 33.88
CA HIS A 158 1.54 -36.00 32.76
C HIS A 158 1.93 -35.12 31.56
N LEU A 159 1.15 -34.08 31.26
CA LEU A 159 1.44 -33.15 30.16
C LEU A 159 2.38 -31.99 30.53
N HIS A 160 2.80 -31.90 31.80
CA HIS A 160 3.65 -30.85 32.38
C HIS A 160 3.11 -29.43 32.18
N ILE A 161 1.81 -29.22 32.45
CA ILE A 161 1.16 -27.92 32.26
C ILE A 161 1.31 -27.07 33.52
N SER A 162 2.05 -25.97 33.42
CA SER A 162 2.29 -24.99 34.49
C SER A 162 1.25 -23.85 34.53
N GLN A 163 0.42 -23.72 33.49
CA GLN A 163 -0.59 -22.67 33.38
C GLN A 163 -1.73 -22.90 34.39
N LYS A 164 -2.25 -21.82 34.97
CA LYS A 164 -3.41 -21.87 35.89
C LYS A 164 -4.68 -22.27 35.13
N THR A 165 -5.13 -23.51 35.35
CA THR A 165 -6.38 -24.06 34.82
C THR A 165 -7.44 -24.17 35.92
N VAL A 166 -8.70 -23.96 35.54
CA VAL A 166 -9.87 -24.16 36.41
C VAL A 166 -10.78 -25.18 35.77
N LEU A 167 -11.03 -26.29 36.46
CA LEU A 167 -12.02 -27.29 36.06
C LEU A 167 -13.38 -26.94 36.66
N ALA A 168 -14.40 -26.86 35.82
CA ALA A 168 -15.77 -26.54 36.20
C ALA A 168 -16.77 -27.37 35.40
N ASP A 169 -18.02 -27.45 35.85
CA ASP A 169 -19.15 -27.91 35.05
C ASP A 169 -20.12 -26.76 34.75
N SER A 170 -20.93 -26.90 33.70
CA SER A 170 -21.97 -25.91 33.39
C SER A 170 -23.15 -26.56 32.66
N PRO A 171 -24.40 -26.23 33.02
CA PRO A 171 -25.58 -26.78 32.36
C PRO A 171 -25.79 -26.19 30.96
N LEU A 172 -25.09 -25.09 30.63
CA LEU A 172 -25.17 -24.43 29.33
C LEU A 172 -24.25 -25.05 28.27
N VAL A 173 -23.51 -26.10 28.63
CA VAL A 173 -22.47 -26.71 27.80
C VAL A 173 -22.78 -28.19 27.58
N ASN A 174 -22.89 -28.61 26.32
CA ASN A 174 -23.22 -29.99 25.94
C ASN A 174 -22.00 -30.81 25.47
N SER A 175 -20.84 -30.17 25.36
CA SER A 175 -19.57 -30.78 24.94
C SER A 175 -18.41 -30.06 25.67
N PRO A 176 -17.32 -30.74 26.02
CA PRO A 176 -16.18 -30.14 26.70
C PRO A 176 -15.73 -28.86 26.00
N MET A 177 -15.44 -27.84 26.79
CA MET A 177 -15.13 -26.52 26.26
C MET A 177 -14.00 -25.86 27.04
N THR A 178 -12.98 -25.41 26.30
CA THR A 178 -11.85 -24.68 26.87
C THR A 178 -11.82 -23.22 26.41
N PHE A 179 -11.72 -22.28 27.33
CA PHE A 179 -11.56 -20.85 27.01
C PHE A 179 -10.82 -20.04 28.07
N GLY A 180 -10.34 -18.86 27.68
CA GLY A 180 -9.60 -17.92 28.54
C GLY A 180 -8.08 -18.02 28.38
N ILE A 181 -7.42 -16.86 28.16
CA ILE A 181 -5.99 -16.77 27.84
C ILE A 181 -5.12 -16.85 29.11
N PHE A 182 -5.31 -15.92 30.05
CA PHE A 182 -4.47 -15.82 31.27
C PHE A 182 -4.90 -16.78 32.38
N LYS A 183 -6.20 -17.09 32.44
CA LYS A 183 -6.81 -18.07 33.35
C LYS A 183 -7.76 -18.91 32.51
N THR A 184 -7.40 -20.17 32.30
CA THR A 184 -8.10 -21.04 31.37
C THR A 184 -9.12 -21.89 32.10
N TYR A 185 -10.36 -21.85 31.63
CA TYR A 185 -11.47 -22.63 32.14
C TYR A 185 -11.65 -23.82 31.22
N ILE A 186 -11.68 -25.01 31.80
CA ILE A 186 -12.04 -26.26 31.14
C ILE A 186 -13.39 -26.64 31.72
N ILE A 187 -14.43 -26.57 30.90
CA ILE A 187 -15.81 -26.79 31.32
C ILE A 187 -16.30 -28.12 30.78
N LEU A 188 -16.78 -28.98 31.67
CA LEU A 188 -17.48 -30.20 31.32
C LEU A 188 -19.00 -29.99 31.32
N PRO A 189 -19.75 -30.78 30.53
CA PRO A 189 -21.20 -30.87 30.68
C PRO A 189 -21.58 -31.30 32.10
N CYS A 190 -22.71 -30.80 32.61
CA CYS A 190 -23.28 -31.34 33.86
C CYS A 190 -23.47 -32.86 33.74
N ASP A 191 -23.24 -33.56 34.85
CA ASP A 191 -23.36 -35.01 34.96
C ASP A 191 -22.44 -35.80 34.02
N ALA A 192 -21.33 -35.22 33.55
CA ALA A 192 -20.33 -35.91 32.71
C ALA A 192 -19.97 -37.31 33.24
N LYS A 193 -19.72 -37.44 34.54
CA LYS A 193 -19.40 -38.72 35.20
C LYS A 193 -20.54 -39.75 35.14
N ALA A 194 -21.80 -39.33 35.02
CA ALA A 194 -22.93 -40.25 35.01
C ALA A 194 -22.97 -41.13 33.74
N TRP A 195 -22.25 -40.75 32.68
CA TRP A 195 -22.28 -41.43 31.40
C TRP A 195 -20.89 -41.61 30.76
N LEU A 196 -19.83 -41.22 31.46
CA LEU A 196 -18.43 -41.39 31.03
C LEU A 196 -17.67 -42.31 31.98
N SER A 197 -16.90 -43.23 31.41
CA SER A 197 -15.92 -44.02 32.17
C SER A 197 -14.70 -43.16 32.55
N GLU A 198 -13.86 -43.69 33.44
CA GLU A 198 -12.59 -43.03 33.81
C GLU A 198 -11.64 -42.89 32.62
N ASP A 199 -11.59 -43.88 31.73
CA ASP A 199 -10.78 -43.84 30.51
C ASP A 199 -11.29 -42.75 29.55
N GLU A 200 -12.61 -42.66 29.36
CA GLU A 200 -13.23 -41.62 28.54
C GLU A 200 -12.95 -40.22 29.09
N LEU A 201 -13.01 -40.04 30.42
CA LEU A 201 -12.61 -38.79 31.08
C LEU A 201 -11.13 -38.46 30.84
N THR A 202 -10.26 -39.46 30.94
CA THR A 202 -8.82 -39.31 30.67
C THR A 202 -8.57 -38.83 29.23
N TYR A 203 -9.22 -39.45 28.25
CA TYR A 203 -9.13 -39.07 26.84
C TYR A 203 -9.54 -37.61 26.58
N ILE A 204 -10.66 -37.17 27.16
CA ILE A 204 -11.12 -35.77 27.04
C ILE A 204 -10.13 -34.82 27.68
N PHE A 205 -9.68 -35.11 28.89
CA PHE A 205 -8.76 -34.22 29.58
C PHE A 205 -7.42 -34.12 28.86
N LEU A 206 -6.88 -35.23 28.35
CA LEU A 206 -5.69 -35.17 27.50
C LEU A 206 -5.90 -34.30 26.26
N HIS A 207 -7.08 -34.35 25.63
CA HIS A 207 -7.42 -33.50 24.49
C HIS A 207 -7.50 -32.01 24.85
N GLU A 208 -8.33 -31.65 25.84
CA GLU A 208 -8.50 -30.25 26.26
C GLU A 208 -7.20 -29.64 26.79
N LEU A 209 -6.41 -30.42 27.55
CA LEU A 209 -5.12 -29.98 28.06
C LEU A 209 -4.07 -29.79 26.96
N HIS A 210 -4.14 -30.55 25.85
CA HIS A 210 -3.28 -30.27 24.69
C HIS A 210 -3.59 -28.91 24.04
N HIS A 211 -4.86 -28.49 23.97
CA HIS A 211 -5.21 -27.14 23.52
C HIS A 211 -4.62 -26.06 24.43
N VAL A 212 -4.59 -26.29 25.75
CA VAL A 212 -3.92 -25.39 26.71
C VAL A 212 -2.41 -25.36 26.46
N LYS A 213 -1.77 -26.53 26.32
CA LYS A 213 -0.33 -26.68 26.10
C LYS A 213 0.14 -25.97 24.83
N TYR A 214 -0.64 -26.04 23.75
CA TYR A 214 -0.31 -25.41 22.47
C TYR A 214 -0.85 -23.98 22.31
N LYS A 215 -1.49 -23.43 23.35
CA LYS A 215 -2.05 -22.06 23.36
C LYS A 215 -3.08 -21.82 22.23
N ASP A 216 -3.83 -22.85 21.87
CA ASP A 216 -4.80 -22.82 20.77
C ASP A 216 -5.91 -21.79 20.97
N ILE A 217 -6.21 -21.46 22.23
CA ILE A 217 -7.13 -20.40 22.62
C ILE A 217 -6.63 -19.04 22.09
N ALA A 218 -5.34 -18.73 22.27
CA ALA A 218 -4.75 -17.48 21.78
C ALA A 218 -4.77 -17.42 20.24
N THR A 219 -4.43 -18.54 19.59
CA THR A 219 -4.52 -18.65 18.12
C THR A 219 -5.96 -18.43 17.63
N ASN A 220 -6.97 -18.92 18.35
CA ASN A 220 -8.36 -18.68 17.99
C ASN A 220 -8.76 -17.20 18.09
N TYR A 221 -8.27 -16.48 19.11
CA TYR A 221 -8.48 -15.02 19.19
C TYR A 221 -7.81 -14.27 18.02
N LEU A 222 -6.60 -14.68 17.61
CA LEU A 222 -5.95 -14.12 16.41
C LEU A 222 -6.74 -14.40 15.14
N ILE A 223 -7.25 -15.63 14.96
CA ILE A 223 -8.13 -15.98 13.83
C ILE A 223 -9.35 -15.06 13.81
N VAL A 224 -10.02 -14.89 14.95
CA VAL A 224 -11.21 -14.04 15.07
C VAL A 224 -10.87 -12.58 14.72
N LEU A 225 -9.76 -12.04 15.24
CA LEU A 225 -9.28 -10.69 14.91
C LEU A 225 -9.11 -10.51 13.40
N PHE A 226 -8.40 -11.41 12.73
CA PHE A 226 -8.21 -11.33 11.29
C PHE A 226 -9.51 -11.56 10.49
N GLN A 227 -10.44 -12.38 10.99
CA GLN A 227 -11.77 -12.50 10.38
C GLN A 227 -12.57 -11.19 10.46
N MET A 228 -12.37 -10.35 11.49
CA MET A 228 -12.97 -9.02 11.53
C MET A 228 -12.31 -8.09 10.50
N LEU A 229 -10.98 -8.06 10.42
CA LEU A 229 -10.24 -7.18 9.51
C LEU A 229 -10.44 -7.54 8.03
N TYR A 230 -10.50 -8.83 7.73
CA TYR A 230 -10.63 -9.40 6.37
C TYR A 230 -12.02 -10.01 6.13
N TRP A 231 -13.06 -9.44 6.76
CA TRP A 231 -14.43 -9.97 6.71
C TRP A 231 -14.95 -10.18 5.29
N TYR A 232 -14.51 -9.35 4.35
CA TYR A 232 -14.89 -9.36 2.94
C TYR A 232 -14.20 -10.45 2.11
N ASN A 233 -13.13 -11.09 2.62
CA ASN A 233 -12.34 -12.05 1.84
C ASN A 233 -12.77 -13.52 2.11
N PRO A 234 -13.53 -14.17 1.19
CA PRO A 234 -14.03 -15.52 1.40
C PRO A 234 -12.92 -16.59 1.48
N LEU A 235 -11.75 -16.36 0.89
CA LEU A 235 -10.63 -17.29 0.95
C LEU A 235 -10.01 -17.33 2.34
N ILE A 236 -10.03 -16.20 3.07
CA ILE A 236 -9.59 -16.16 4.47
C ILE A 236 -10.55 -16.93 5.37
N TRP A 237 -11.86 -16.82 5.14
CA TRP A 237 -12.85 -17.64 5.82
C TRP A 237 -12.64 -19.13 5.58
N MET A 238 -12.38 -19.53 4.33
CA MET A 238 -12.05 -20.91 3.98
C MET A 238 -10.75 -21.37 4.65
N ALA A 239 -9.69 -20.56 4.60
CA ALA A 239 -8.40 -20.86 5.20
C ALA A 239 -8.52 -21.11 6.71
N PHE A 240 -9.21 -20.23 7.44
CA PHE A 240 -9.40 -20.41 8.88
C PHE A 240 -10.32 -21.57 9.24
N ARG A 241 -11.28 -21.95 8.38
CA ARG A 241 -12.02 -23.21 8.55
C ARG A 241 -11.09 -24.42 8.47
N LYS A 242 -10.17 -24.45 7.49
CA LYS A 242 -9.18 -25.52 7.37
C LYS A 242 -8.13 -25.51 8.48
N MET A 243 -7.66 -24.34 8.88
CA MET A 243 -6.74 -24.20 10.01
C MET A 243 -7.32 -24.77 11.31
N ARG A 244 -8.61 -24.53 11.58
CA ARG A 244 -9.29 -25.13 12.74
C ARG A 244 -9.33 -26.66 12.64
N LEU A 245 -9.65 -27.22 11.48
CA LEU A 245 -9.64 -28.67 11.29
C LEU A 245 -8.24 -29.28 11.49
N ASP A 246 -7.21 -28.65 10.93
CA ASP A 246 -5.84 -29.13 11.10
C ASP A 246 -5.35 -29.05 12.55
N ARG A 247 -5.83 -28.04 13.29
CA ARG A 247 -5.60 -27.92 14.73
C ARG A 247 -6.19 -29.10 15.49
N GLU A 248 -7.45 -29.45 15.22
CA GLU A 248 -8.09 -30.62 15.84
C GLU A 248 -7.34 -31.93 15.52
N ILE A 249 -6.94 -32.13 14.26
CA ILE A 249 -6.17 -33.31 13.84
C ILE A 249 -4.79 -33.34 14.51
N ALA A 250 -4.13 -32.18 14.66
CA ALA A 250 -2.85 -32.07 15.35
C ALA A 250 -2.98 -32.33 16.86
N CYS A 251 -4.09 -31.89 17.47
CA CYS A 251 -4.43 -32.19 18.86
C CYS A 251 -4.67 -33.68 19.07
N ASP A 252 -5.52 -34.31 18.24
CA ASP A 252 -5.77 -35.75 18.25
C ASP A 252 -4.46 -36.54 18.09
N SER A 253 -3.60 -36.13 17.14
CA SER A 253 -2.29 -36.73 16.93
C SER A 253 -1.35 -36.58 18.15
N ALA A 254 -1.52 -35.55 18.97
CA ALA A 254 -0.72 -35.36 20.18
C ALA A 254 -1.23 -36.24 21.34
N VAL A 255 -2.55 -36.41 21.47
CA VAL A 255 -3.15 -37.35 22.42
C VAL A 255 -2.71 -38.78 22.10
N LEU A 256 -2.79 -39.20 20.83
CA LEU A 256 -2.38 -40.55 20.42
C LEU A 256 -0.89 -40.83 20.68
N LYS A 257 -0.02 -39.81 20.72
CA LYS A 257 1.40 -39.98 21.12
C LYS A 257 1.58 -40.26 22.61
N THR A 258 0.59 -39.95 23.43
CA THR A 258 0.61 -40.17 24.89
C THR A 258 -0.17 -41.41 25.31
N LEU A 259 -0.88 -42.05 24.38
CA LEU A 259 -1.66 -43.26 24.63
C LEU A 259 -0.94 -44.49 24.09
N ASP A 260 -1.21 -45.63 24.71
CA ASP A 260 -0.85 -46.93 24.16
C ASP A 260 -1.69 -47.25 22.91
N GLN A 261 -1.12 -48.02 22.00
CA GLN A 261 -1.74 -48.31 20.70
C GLN A 261 -3.11 -49.00 20.81
N ASP A 262 -3.30 -49.82 21.84
CA ASP A 262 -4.56 -50.53 22.10
C ASP A 262 -5.72 -49.57 22.45
N ASN A 263 -5.40 -48.35 22.88
CA ASN A 263 -6.36 -47.34 23.31
C ASN A 263 -6.79 -46.37 22.20
N TYR A 264 -6.24 -46.48 20.98
CA TYR A 264 -6.55 -45.54 19.89
C TYR A 264 -8.01 -45.63 19.42
N ALA A 265 -8.56 -46.84 19.36
CA ALA A 265 -9.97 -47.06 18.99
C ALA A 265 -10.91 -46.50 20.07
N ALA A 266 -10.65 -46.80 21.34
CA ALA A 266 -11.42 -46.28 22.47
C ALA A 266 -11.42 -44.74 22.54
N TYR A 267 -10.27 -44.11 22.24
CA TYR A 267 -10.19 -42.66 22.08
C TYR A 267 -11.09 -42.13 20.96
N GLY A 268 -11.03 -42.76 19.78
CA GLY A 268 -11.88 -42.42 18.63
C GLY A 268 -13.37 -42.54 18.94
N ASP A 269 -13.77 -43.63 19.60
CA ASP A 269 -15.15 -43.87 20.02
C ASP A 269 -15.64 -42.84 21.03
N THR A 270 -14.76 -42.39 21.94
CA THR A 270 -15.05 -41.32 22.90
C THR A 270 -15.41 -40.01 22.16
N ILE A 271 -14.66 -39.65 21.11
CA ILE A 271 -14.96 -38.47 20.30
C ILE A 271 -16.32 -38.60 19.60
N ILE A 272 -16.64 -39.78 19.06
CA ILE A 272 -17.93 -40.04 18.40
C ILE A 272 -19.08 -39.92 19.40
N LYS A 273 -18.93 -40.51 20.60
CA LYS A 273 -19.91 -40.45 21.69
C LYS A 273 -20.24 -39.01 22.10
N PHE A 274 -19.25 -38.11 22.16
CA PHE A 274 -19.49 -36.68 22.40
C PHE A 274 -20.18 -35.99 21.23
N ALA A 275 -19.76 -36.29 20.00
CA ALA A 275 -20.36 -35.71 18.81
C ALA A 275 -21.87 -36.03 18.73
N GLU A 276 -22.27 -37.28 18.99
CA GLU A 276 -23.67 -37.71 19.01
C GLU A 276 -24.50 -36.95 20.05
N LYS A 277 -23.98 -36.80 21.27
CA LYS A 277 -24.66 -36.09 22.35
C LYS A 277 -24.80 -34.59 22.09
N SER A 278 -23.81 -34.00 21.43
CA SER A 278 -23.83 -32.58 21.04
C SER A 278 -24.82 -32.26 19.90
N ILE A 279 -24.91 -33.15 18.90
CA ILE A 279 -25.81 -32.99 17.74
C ILE A 279 -27.29 -33.10 18.15
N SER A 280 -27.60 -33.95 19.13
CA SER A 280 -28.96 -34.14 19.63
C SER A 280 -29.54 -32.89 20.32
N ALA A 281 -28.66 -32.06 20.91
CA ALA A 281 -29.04 -30.91 21.74
C ALA A 281 -29.23 -29.58 20.98
N SER A 282 -28.78 -29.44 19.72
CA SER A 282 -28.78 -28.15 19.00
C SER A 282 -29.70 -28.12 17.77
N ARG A 283 -30.98 -28.45 17.90
CA ARG A 283 -31.93 -28.44 16.76
C ARG A 283 -32.33 -27.05 16.25
N PHE A 284 -31.86 -25.95 16.86
CA PHE A 284 -32.14 -24.59 16.40
C PHE A 284 -30.89 -23.68 16.45
N ALA A 285 -30.23 -23.49 15.31
CA ALA A 285 -29.28 -22.39 15.06
C ALA A 285 -29.20 -22.13 13.54
N MET A 286 -30.28 -21.55 13.01
CA MET A 286 -30.78 -21.48 11.63
C MET A 286 -29.81 -21.22 10.45
N VAL A 287 -28.49 -21.02 10.62
CA VAL A 287 -27.54 -20.83 9.49
C VAL A 287 -26.12 -21.43 9.73
N ASN A 288 -25.76 -21.90 10.94
CA ASN A 288 -24.35 -21.82 11.34
C ASN A 288 -23.43 -23.05 11.15
N GLN A 289 -23.88 -24.26 10.80
CA GLN A 289 -23.02 -25.47 10.89
C GLN A 289 -23.32 -26.60 9.87
N LEU A 290 -24.12 -26.33 8.84
CA LEU A 290 -24.93 -27.31 8.07
C LEU A 290 -24.21 -28.33 7.14
N ALA A 291 -22.88 -28.43 7.13
CA ALA A 291 -22.18 -29.50 6.38
C ALA A 291 -20.78 -29.85 6.92
N SER A 292 -20.13 -28.89 7.60
CA SER A 292 -18.74 -28.99 8.03
C SER A 292 -18.51 -29.94 9.21
N SER A 293 -19.42 -30.01 10.19
CA SER A 293 -19.22 -30.82 11.41
C SER A 293 -19.02 -32.32 11.13
N LYS A 294 -19.89 -32.92 10.29
CA LYS A 294 -19.82 -34.35 9.96
C LYS A 294 -18.58 -34.69 9.12
N GLN A 295 -18.24 -33.85 8.14
CA GLN A 295 -17.05 -34.04 7.33
C GLN A 295 -15.77 -33.89 8.16
N HIS A 296 -15.72 -32.89 9.06
CA HIS A 296 -14.59 -32.70 9.97
C HIS A 296 -14.41 -33.88 10.91
N LEU A 297 -15.51 -34.38 11.50
CA LEU A 297 -15.48 -35.57 12.34
C LEU A 297 -14.97 -36.78 11.57
N LYS A 298 -15.49 -37.02 10.36
CA LYS A 298 -15.01 -38.09 9.47
C LYS A 298 -13.50 -37.98 9.22
N GLU A 299 -13.01 -36.79 8.87
CA GLU A 299 -11.59 -36.56 8.62
C GLU A 299 -10.74 -36.83 9.87
N ARG A 300 -11.20 -36.45 11.06
CA ARG A 300 -10.54 -36.77 12.34
C ARG A 300 -10.47 -38.27 12.59
N ILE A 301 -11.60 -38.98 12.51
CA ILE A 301 -11.65 -40.44 12.77
C ILE A 301 -10.77 -41.20 11.78
N VAL A 302 -10.78 -40.84 10.50
CA VAL A 302 -9.88 -41.45 9.49
C VAL A 302 -8.41 -41.22 9.84
N ARG A 303 -8.06 -40.04 10.36
CA ARG A 303 -6.69 -39.71 10.78
C ARG A 303 -6.27 -40.44 12.05
N ILE A 304 -7.18 -40.62 13.01
CA ILE A 304 -6.96 -41.41 14.23
C ILE A 304 -6.73 -42.88 13.87
N ALA A 305 -7.59 -43.46 13.03
CA ALA A 305 -7.46 -44.85 12.60
C ALA A 305 -6.18 -45.12 11.80
N ALA A 306 -5.74 -44.14 10.99
CA ALA A 306 -4.51 -44.24 10.21
C ALA A 306 -3.26 -43.71 10.94
N PHE A 307 -3.34 -43.43 12.24
CA PHE A 307 -2.27 -42.77 12.97
C PHE A 307 -1.01 -43.64 13.03
N LYS A 308 0.14 -43.00 12.76
CA LYS A 308 1.47 -43.58 12.91
C LYS A 308 2.40 -42.54 13.51
N THR A 309 3.33 -42.97 14.36
CA THR A 309 4.35 -42.08 14.90
C THR A 309 5.20 -41.48 13.78
N GLU A 310 5.45 -40.18 13.85
CA GLU A 310 6.20 -39.48 12.81
C GLU A 310 7.67 -39.92 12.76
N SER A 311 8.16 -40.24 11.57
CA SER A 311 9.58 -40.54 11.39
C SER A 311 10.42 -39.26 11.40
N ARG A 312 11.70 -39.36 11.79
CA ARG A 312 12.65 -38.23 11.74
C ARG A 312 12.72 -37.62 10.32
N LEU A 313 12.66 -38.46 9.29
CA LEU A 313 12.68 -38.01 7.89
C LEU A 313 11.45 -37.17 7.54
N LEU A 314 10.26 -37.57 7.98
CA LEU A 314 9.03 -36.81 7.76
C LEU A 314 9.09 -35.43 8.43
N LYS A 315 9.66 -35.37 9.64
CA LYS A 315 9.87 -34.12 10.37
C LYS A 315 10.82 -33.18 9.61
N ILE A 316 11.94 -33.69 9.10
CA ILE A 316 12.90 -32.90 8.31
C ILE A 316 12.24 -32.38 7.02
N LYS A 317 11.54 -33.24 6.27
CA LYS A 317 10.80 -32.83 5.07
C LYS A 317 9.79 -31.72 5.37
N SER A 318 9.07 -31.85 6.49
CA SER A 318 8.08 -30.84 6.90
C SER A 318 8.72 -29.48 7.22
N ILE A 319 9.86 -29.46 7.91
CA ILE A 319 10.61 -28.23 8.21
C ILE A 319 11.09 -27.57 6.92
N LEU A 320 11.61 -28.37 5.97
CA LEU A 320 12.09 -27.84 4.69
C LEU A 320 10.95 -27.19 3.89
N ILE A 321 9.80 -27.86 3.78
CA ILE A 321 8.61 -27.34 3.08
C ILE A 321 8.12 -26.04 3.74
N PHE A 322 8.04 -26.01 5.08
CA PHE A 322 7.67 -24.81 5.82
C PHE A 322 8.64 -23.65 5.54
N SER A 323 9.94 -23.92 5.56
CA SER A 323 10.98 -22.92 5.34
C SER A 323 10.92 -22.34 3.92
N ILE A 324 10.73 -23.19 2.91
CA ILE A 324 10.55 -22.76 1.52
C ILE A 324 9.34 -21.84 1.39
N LEU A 325 8.19 -22.22 1.97
CA LEU A 325 6.99 -21.40 1.91
C LEU A 325 7.15 -20.07 2.65
N ALA A 326 7.79 -20.08 3.82
CA ALA A 326 8.08 -18.86 4.57
C ALA A 326 8.95 -17.91 3.73
N THR A 327 9.99 -18.41 3.06
CA THR A 327 10.82 -17.61 2.15
C THR A 327 10.01 -17.02 1.00
N VAL A 328 9.14 -17.81 0.35
CA VAL A 328 8.25 -17.32 -0.73
C VAL A 328 7.37 -16.16 -0.26
N VAL A 329 6.84 -16.23 0.97
CA VAL A 329 6.01 -15.15 1.53
C VAL A 329 6.86 -13.92 1.88
N VAL A 330 8.06 -14.11 2.45
CA VAL A 330 8.99 -13.00 2.74
C VAL A 330 9.43 -12.28 1.46
N CYS A 331 9.62 -13.02 0.35
CA CYS A 331 9.93 -12.43 -0.96
C CYS A 331 8.82 -11.51 -1.51
N GLN A 332 7.63 -11.44 -0.89
CA GLN A 332 6.59 -10.48 -1.27
C GLN A 332 6.80 -9.10 -0.66
N ILE A 333 7.62 -8.97 0.39
CA ILE A 333 7.86 -7.69 1.08
C ILE A 333 8.36 -6.60 0.13
N PRO A 334 9.33 -6.84 -0.78
CA PRO A 334 9.76 -5.83 -1.74
C PRO A 334 8.65 -5.39 -2.69
N VAL A 335 7.74 -6.29 -3.08
CA VAL A 335 6.59 -5.97 -3.95
C VAL A 335 5.62 -5.05 -3.24
N VAL A 336 5.30 -5.34 -1.98
CA VAL A 336 4.43 -4.49 -1.14
C VAL A 336 5.08 -3.12 -0.92
N SER A 337 6.39 -3.09 -0.66
CA SER A 337 7.16 -1.86 -0.48
C SER A 337 7.20 -1.02 -1.77
N ALA A 338 7.49 -1.62 -2.92
CA ALA A 338 7.49 -0.94 -4.22
C ALA A 338 6.10 -0.41 -4.62
N MET A 339 5.02 -1.08 -4.23
CA MET A 339 3.66 -0.56 -4.40
C MET A 339 3.37 0.64 -3.48
N SER A 340 4.09 0.77 -2.36
CA SER A 340 3.96 1.89 -1.41
C SER A 340 4.92 3.06 -1.69
N HIS A 341 6.10 2.78 -2.27
CA HIS A 341 7.09 3.75 -2.73
C HIS A 341 6.94 3.90 -4.24
N GLY A 342 5.97 4.72 -4.66
CA GLY A 342 5.76 5.00 -6.08
C GLY A 342 7.02 5.58 -6.75
N GLU A 343 7.14 5.43 -8.06
CA GLU A 343 8.18 6.02 -8.95
C GLU A 343 8.27 7.56 -8.90
N ASP A 344 7.45 8.17 -8.06
CA ASP A 344 7.24 9.59 -7.91
C ASP A 344 8.22 10.23 -6.91
N ARG A 345 9.26 9.56 -6.42
CA ARG A 345 10.26 10.19 -5.53
C ARG A 345 11.70 9.92 -5.96
N VAL A 346 12.55 10.95 -5.88
CA VAL A 346 14.00 10.84 -6.17
C VAL A 346 14.80 10.62 -4.88
N ASP A 347 15.79 9.73 -4.89
CA ASP A 347 16.78 9.65 -3.79
C ASP A 347 17.79 10.79 -3.94
N PHE A 348 17.67 11.82 -3.11
CA PHE A 348 18.58 12.97 -3.10
C PHE A 348 19.47 12.97 -1.86
N LYS A 349 20.78 12.87 -2.09
CA LYS A 349 21.82 12.97 -1.07
C LYS A 349 22.90 13.95 -1.52
N ASN A 350 22.96 15.11 -0.90
CA ASN A 350 24.01 16.09 -1.14
C ASN A 350 24.51 16.64 0.21
N LYS A 351 25.83 16.58 0.43
CA LYS A 351 26.48 17.00 1.68
C LYS A 351 26.45 18.53 1.90
N GLN A 352 26.28 19.31 0.84
CA GLN A 352 26.17 20.78 0.84
C GLN A 352 24.70 21.19 0.65
N THR A 353 23.82 20.70 1.51
CA THR A 353 22.40 21.09 1.55
C THR A 353 22.09 21.77 2.88
N VAL A 354 21.57 22.98 2.82
CA VAL A 354 21.00 23.70 3.95
C VAL A 354 19.48 23.55 3.88
N TYR A 355 18.89 23.04 4.95
CA TYR A 355 17.44 23.02 5.08
C TYR A 355 17.00 24.25 5.85
N GLU A 356 16.03 24.97 5.31
CA GLU A 356 15.56 26.26 5.82
C GLU A 356 14.07 26.17 6.14
N ASP A 357 13.63 26.97 7.13
CA ASP A 357 12.21 27.15 7.40
C ASP A 357 11.72 28.40 6.67
N LEU A 358 10.85 28.19 5.68
CA LEU A 358 10.19 29.24 4.90
C LEU A 358 8.66 29.12 5.02
N ASN A 359 8.15 28.46 6.07
CA ASN A 359 6.72 28.21 6.25
C ASN A 359 5.86 29.47 6.08
N GLY A 360 6.31 30.62 6.59
CA GLY A 360 5.56 31.89 6.50
C GLY A 360 5.36 32.42 5.07
N PHE A 361 6.07 31.90 4.07
CA PHE A 361 5.83 32.23 2.66
C PHE A 361 4.82 31.30 1.99
N PHE A 362 4.49 30.16 2.59
CA PHE A 362 3.67 29.08 2.00
C PHE A 362 2.29 28.94 2.66
N ASP A 363 1.80 29.97 3.36
CA ASP A 363 0.53 29.92 4.09
C ASP A 363 -0.64 29.40 3.23
N GLY A 364 -1.17 28.22 3.60
CA GLY A 364 -2.27 27.57 2.89
C GLY A 364 -1.87 26.65 1.72
N TYR A 365 -0.57 26.48 1.47
CA TYR A 365 -0.01 25.65 0.40
C TYR A 365 0.90 24.55 0.94
N ASP A 366 0.70 23.33 0.44
CA ASP A 366 1.65 22.26 0.65
C ASP A 366 2.67 22.30 -0.50
N GLY A 367 3.92 22.64 -0.22
CA GLY A 367 4.87 22.97 -1.27
C GLY A 367 6.33 22.90 -0.83
N SER A 368 7.23 23.21 -1.76
CA SER A 368 8.66 23.30 -1.49
C SER A 368 9.30 24.42 -2.29
N PHE A 369 10.44 24.88 -1.76
CA PHE A 369 11.36 25.78 -2.45
C PHE A 369 12.72 25.12 -2.50
N VAL A 370 13.33 25.07 -3.68
CA VAL A 370 14.70 24.62 -3.89
C VAL A 370 15.47 25.75 -4.55
N LEU A 371 16.60 26.11 -3.98
CA LEU A 371 17.55 27.07 -4.54
C LEU A 371 18.93 26.43 -4.61
N TYR A 372 19.66 26.66 -5.69
CA TYR A 372 21.05 26.26 -5.85
C TYR A 372 21.92 27.48 -6.15
N ASP A 373 22.88 27.75 -5.27
CA ASP A 373 23.92 28.76 -5.43
C ASP A 373 25.06 28.16 -6.24
N LEU A 374 25.27 28.66 -7.48
CA LEU A 374 26.25 28.10 -8.41
C LEU A 374 27.68 28.29 -7.90
N GLN A 375 28.02 29.46 -7.34
CA GLN A 375 29.37 29.76 -6.86
C GLN A 375 29.73 28.93 -5.62
N LYS A 376 28.80 28.74 -4.69
CA LYS A 376 29.02 27.94 -3.48
C LYS A 376 28.82 26.43 -3.69
N ALA A 377 28.24 26.04 -4.83
CA ALA A 377 27.78 24.69 -5.11
C ALA A 377 26.85 24.12 -4.01
N GLN A 378 25.98 24.97 -3.45
CA GLN A 378 25.18 24.68 -2.26
C GLN A 378 23.68 24.74 -2.57
N TYR A 379 22.93 23.76 -2.05
CA TYR A 379 21.47 23.76 -2.08
C TYR A 379 20.89 24.40 -0.81
N HIS A 380 19.83 25.19 -0.99
CA HIS A 380 18.97 25.67 0.09
C HIS A 380 17.55 25.14 -0.18
N ILE A 381 17.00 24.39 0.77
CA ILE A 381 15.76 23.63 0.56
C ILE A 381 14.78 23.87 1.70
N TYR A 382 13.58 24.30 1.36
CA TYR A 382 12.42 24.24 2.23
C TYR A 382 11.52 23.05 1.86
N ASN A 383 11.06 22.33 2.88
CA ASN A 383 10.26 21.11 2.77
C ASN A 383 10.92 19.97 1.97
N LYS A 384 11.81 19.23 2.63
CA LYS A 384 12.56 18.09 2.05
C LYS A 384 11.66 17.03 1.41
N GLU A 385 10.53 16.72 2.05
CA GLU A 385 9.65 15.65 1.59
C GLU A 385 8.99 15.99 0.25
N LYS A 386 8.64 17.27 0.06
CA LYS A 386 8.08 17.76 -1.21
C LYS A 386 9.13 18.07 -2.26
N SER A 387 10.34 18.47 -1.85
CA SER A 387 11.42 18.77 -2.80
C SER A 387 11.87 17.56 -3.62
N VAL A 388 11.66 16.33 -3.11
CA VAL A 388 11.97 15.07 -3.80
C VAL A 388 10.75 14.42 -4.46
N LEU A 389 9.54 14.96 -4.26
CA LEU A 389 8.32 14.42 -4.83
C LEU A 389 8.17 14.93 -6.28
N ARG A 390 8.05 13.99 -7.22
CA ARG A 390 7.79 14.24 -8.62
C ARG A 390 6.30 14.50 -8.82
N VAL A 391 5.98 15.66 -9.36
CA VAL A 391 4.63 16.03 -9.81
C VAL A 391 4.69 16.47 -11.27
N SER A 392 3.53 16.66 -11.90
CA SER A 392 3.51 17.03 -13.32
C SER A 392 4.17 18.40 -13.53
N PRO A 393 5.06 18.56 -14.54
CA PRO A 393 5.74 19.83 -14.79
C PRO A 393 4.82 20.91 -15.36
N ASN A 394 3.71 20.52 -16.00
CA ASN A 394 2.81 21.42 -16.71
C ASN A 394 3.62 22.33 -17.68
N SER A 395 3.31 23.62 -17.72
CA SER A 395 3.95 24.55 -18.66
C SER A 395 5.46 24.77 -18.44
N THR A 396 6.08 24.29 -17.37
CA THR A 396 7.55 24.39 -17.22
C THR A 396 8.29 23.50 -18.23
N TYR A 397 7.64 22.44 -18.70
CA TYR A 397 8.20 21.53 -19.71
C TYR A 397 8.54 22.25 -21.04
N LYS A 398 7.81 23.34 -21.35
CA LYS A 398 7.95 24.12 -22.58
C LYS A 398 9.37 24.65 -22.83
N ILE A 399 10.17 24.86 -21.77
CA ILE A 399 11.59 25.22 -21.89
C ILE A 399 12.34 24.15 -22.69
N TYR A 400 12.11 22.88 -22.38
CA TYR A 400 12.82 21.74 -22.95
C TYR A 400 12.22 21.34 -24.30
N ASP A 401 10.89 21.38 -24.45
CA ASP A 401 10.24 21.19 -25.75
C ASP A 401 10.77 22.18 -26.81
N ALA A 402 10.86 23.47 -26.45
CA ALA A 402 11.48 24.48 -27.32
C ALA A 402 12.91 24.12 -27.74
N LEU A 403 13.70 23.60 -26.81
CA LEU A 403 15.08 23.18 -27.08
C LEU A 403 15.12 21.96 -28.02
N PHE A 404 14.22 20.99 -27.83
CA PHE A 404 14.11 19.79 -28.66
C PHE A 404 13.62 20.13 -30.07
N ALA A 405 12.69 21.07 -30.21
CA ALA A 405 12.19 21.55 -31.49
C ALA A 405 13.28 22.27 -32.30
N LEU A 406 14.15 23.05 -31.64
CA LEU A 406 15.31 23.67 -32.28
C LEU A 406 16.37 22.65 -32.68
N ASP A 407 16.66 21.67 -31.81
CA ASP A 407 17.69 20.66 -32.08
C ASP A 407 17.30 19.68 -33.20
N SER A 408 16.02 19.27 -33.21
CA SER A 408 15.44 18.44 -34.28
C SER A 408 15.26 19.17 -35.61
N GLY A 409 15.30 20.50 -35.61
CA GLY A 409 15.09 21.33 -36.80
C GLY A 409 13.62 21.54 -37.16
N VAL A 410 12.67 21.18 -36.29
CA VAL A 410 11.23 21.48 -36.46
C VAL A 410 10.98 22.98 -36.52
N ILE A 411 11.75 23.74 -35.73
CA ILE A 411 11.85 25.20 -35.83
C ILE A 411 13.32 25.60 -35.91
N THR A 412 13.60 26.81 -36.38
CA THR A 412 14.94 27.40 -36.36
C THR A 412 14.88 28.79 -35.72
N PRO A 413 16.00 29.35 -35.23
CA PRO A 413 16.00 30.71 -34.66
C PRO A 413 15.43 31.80 -35.58
N GLY A 414 15.48 31.60 -36.91
CA GLY A 414 14.90 32.52 -37.90
C GLY A 414 13.47 32.19 -38.34
N GLN A 415 12.96 31.01 -38.00
CA GLN A 415 11.62 30.53 -38.40
C GLN A 415 11.01 29.73 -37.26
N THR A 416 10.25 30.41 -36.41
CA THR A 416 9.54 29.82 -35.26
C THR A 416 8.03 30.01 -35.33
N SER A 417 7.50 30.59 -36.41
CA SER A 417 6.08 30.88 -36.54
C SER A 417 5.26 29.63 -36.86
N LEU A 418 4.16 29.42 -36.16
CA LEU A 418 3.11 28.44 -36.46
C LEU A 418 1.77 29.16 -36.63
N GLU A 419 1.00 28.73 -37.63
CA GLU A 419 -0.34 29.24 -37.89
C GLU A 419 -1.35 28.66 -36.91
N TRP A 420 -2.27 29.50 -36.47
CA TRP A 420 -3.42 29.09 -35.69
C TRP A 420 -4.49 28.49 -36.61
N ASP A 421 -4.99 27.32 -36.25
CA ASP A 421 -5.95 26.52 -37.03
C ASP A 421 -7.41 27.03 -36.93
N GLY A 422 -7.65 28.10 -36.17
CA GLY A 422 -8.98 28.65 -35.92
C GLY A 422 -9.71 28.01 -34.72
N THR A 423 -9.10 27.06 -34.02
CA THR A 423 -9.68 26.44 -32.82
C THR A 423 -9.83 27.48 -31.70
N PRO A 424 -11.05 27.73 -31.18
CA PRO A 424 -11.25 28.76 -30.17
C PRO A 424 -10.75 28.31 -28.80
N TYR A 425 -9.82 29.08 -28.21
CA TYR A 425 -9.32 28.92 -26.84
C TYR A 425 -9.87 30.02 -25.91
N PRO A 426 -9.98 29.75 -24.59
CA PRO A 426 -10.52 30.71 -23.62
C PRO A 426 -9.65 31.97 -23.47
N TYR A 427 -8.36 31.89 -23.81
CA TYR A 427 -7.44 33.02 -23.74
C TYR A 427 -7.33 33.69 -25.10
N LYS A 428 -7.71 34.97 -25.20
CA LYS A 428 -7.61 35.75 -26.44
C LYS A 428 -6.20 35.70 -27.05
N ALA A 429 -5.17 35.72 -26.22
CA ALA A 429 -3.76 35.65 -26.64
C ALA A 429 -3.38 34.36 -27.39
N TRP A 430 -4.16 33.28 -27.24
CA TRP A 430 -3.94 31.99 -27.91
C TRP A 430 -4.59 31.92 -29.30
N ASN A 431 -5.58 32.77 -29.58
CA ASN A 431 -6.40 32.75 -30.78
C ASN A 431 -5.75 33.58 -31.91
N GLN A 432 -4.49 33.30 -32.20
CA GLN A 432 -3.68 33.97 -33.22
C GLN A 432 -2.43 33.14 -33.52
N ASN A 433 -1.81 33.39 -34.68
CA ASN A 433 -0.50 32.82 -35.03
C ASN A 433 0.53 33.13 -33.94
N GLN A 434 1.42 32.18 -33.67
CA GLN A 434 2.42 32.29 -32.62
C GLN A 434 3.81 32.09 -33.17
N ASN A 435 4.78 32.76 -32.56
CA ASN A 435 6.19 32.37 -32.65
C ASN A 435 6.66 31.86 -31.28
N LEU A 436 7.90 31.35 -31.17
CA LEU A 436 8.37 30.79 -29.90
C LEU A 436 8.30 31.82 -28.74
N SER A 437 8.60 33.09 -29.01
CA SER A 437 8.59 34.13 -27.97
C SER A 437 7.18 34.37 -27.44
N THR A 438 6.23 34.61 -28.34
CA THR A 438 4.83 34.87 -27.96
C THR A 438 4.18 33.65 -27.33
N ALA A 439 4.52 32.44 -27.81
CA ALA A 439 4.05 31.18 -27.24
C ALA A 439 4.60 30.95 -25.83
N MET A 440 5.88 31.26 -25.59
CA MET A 440 6.50 31.09 -24.27
C MET A 440 5.91 32.08 -23.25
N GLU A 441 5.81 33.35 -23.63
CA GLU A 441 5.28 34.45 -22.81
C GLU A 441 3.82 34.22 -22.42
N ASN A 442 2.97 33.85 -23.39
CA ASN A 442 1.55 33.58 -23.17
C ASN A 442 1.27 32.10 -22.86
N SER A 443 2.31 31.32 -22.58
CA SER A 443 2.23 29.89 -22.32
C SER A 443 1.27 29.10 -23.24
N VAL A 444 1.30 29.37 -24.55
CA VAL A 444 0.32 28.86 -25.51
C VAL A 444 0.47 27.36 -25.75
N SER A 445 -0.35 26.53 -25.09
CA SER A 445 -0.14 25.07 -25.09
C SER A 445 -0.22 24.42 -26.47
N TRP A 446 -1.13 24.87 -27.34
CA TRP A 446 -1.28 24.28 -28.68
C TRP A 446 0.00 24.38 -29.51
N TYR A 447 0.76 25.47 -29.36
CA TYR A 447 2.02 25.67 -30.09
C TYR A 447 3.02 24.56 -29.76
N PHE A 448 3.20 24.27 -28.47
CA PHE A 448 4.11 23.24 -27.96
C PHE A 448 3.59 21.82 -28.26
N GLN A 449 2.27 21.60 -28.19
CA GLN A 449 1.66 20.35 -28.63
C GLN A 449 1.93 20.07 -30.11
N GLU A 450 1.88 21.09 -30.98
CA GLU A 450 2.23 20.94 -32.38
C GLU A 450 3.73 20.71 -32.61
N LEU A 451 4.61 21.29 -31.78
CA LEU A 451 6.04 20.96 -31.81
C LEU A 451 6.28 19.48 -31.50
N ASP A 452 5.72 18.98 -30.41
CA ASP A 452 5.86 17.58 -30.01
C ASP A 452 5.32 16.59 -31.05
N LYS A 453 4.19 16.92 -31.68
CA LYS A 453 3.65 16.13 -32.82
C LYS A 453 4.65 16.06 -33.97
N LYS A 454 5.30 17.19 -34.31
CA LYS A 454 6.31 17.26 -35.39
C LYS A 454 7.63 16.56 -35.02
N ILE A 455 8.07 16.62 -33.76
CA ILE A 455 9.28 15.94 -33.26
C ILE A 455 9.09 14.41 -33.23
N GLN A 456 7.87 13.95 -32.91
CA GLN A 456 7.47 12.56 -32.76
C GLN A 456 7.97 11.90 -31.46
N ARG A 457 7.15 10.99 -30.93
CA ARG A 457 7.31 10.36 -29.60
C ARG A 457 8.69 9.76 -29.33
N HIS A 458 9.26 9.05 -30.30
CA HIS A 458 10.52 8.33 -30.08
C HIS A 458 11.72 9.27 -29.96
N HIS A 459 11.73 10.39 -30.69
CA HIS A 459 12.75 11.43 -30.52
C HIS A 459 12.59 12.16 -29.19
N ILE A 460 11.36 12.50 -28.79
CA ILE A 460 11.10 13.09 -27.46
C ILE A 460 11.60 12.16 -26.36
N GLN A 461 11.28 10.86 -26.43
CA GLN A 461 11.76 9.89 -25.44
C GLN A 461 13.30 9.88 -25.36
N ALA A 462 13.99 9.94 -26.50
CA ALA A 462 15.45 10.02 -26.55
C ALA A 462 15.98 11.33 -25.94
N TYR A 463 15.30 12.45 -26.15
CA TYR A 463 15.65 13.72 -25.51
C TYR A 463 15.43 13.70 -23.99
N LEU A 464 14.30 13.19 -23.51
CA LEU A 464 14.03 13.05 -22.08
C LEU A 464 15.05 12.14 -21.39
N GLN A 465 15.48 11.06 -22.06
CA GLN A 465 16.57 10.20 -21.59
C GLN A 465 17.91 10.95 -21.58
N LYS A 466 18.21 11.71 -22.63
CA LYS A 466 19.45 12.50 -22.76
C LYS A 466 19.61 13.51 -21.63
N ILE A 467 18.52 14.21 -21.26
CA ILE A 467 18.54 15.21 -20.18
C ILE A 467 18.14 14.64 -18.81
N GLN A 468 17.86 13.33 -18.74
CA GLN A 468 17.39 12.62 -17.54
C GLN A 468 16.17 13.29 -16.87
N TYR A 469 15.16 13.65 -17.67
CA TYR A 469 14.02 14.44 -17.19
C TYR A 469 13.05 13.63 -16.31
N GLY A 470 13.22 13.72 -14.99
CA GLY A 470 12.28 13.13 -14.02
C GLY A 470 12.04 11.64 -14.25
N ASN A 471 10.77 11.23 -14.33
CA ASN A 471 10.39 9.83 -14.59
C ASN A 471 10.39 9.43 -16.08
N GLN A 472 10.59 10.39 -17.01
CA GLN A 472 10.69 10.17 -18.46
C GLN A 472 9.49 9.43 -19.08
N ASN A 473 8.31 9.48 -18.42
CA ASN A 473 7.17 8.67 -18.77
C ASN A 473 6.21 9.39 -19.73
N LEU A 474 6.13 8.88 -20.98
CA LEU A 474 5.26 9.39 -22.05
C LEU A 474 3.96 8.59 -22.24
N SER A 475 3.54 7.78 -21.27
CA SER A 475 2.34 6.93 -21.40
C SER A 475 1.02 7.71 -21.46
N GLY A 476 1.03 8.98 -21.04
CA GLY A 476 -0.13 9.87 -20.95
C GLY A 476 -0.67 10.41 -22.28
N GLY A 477 -0.09 10.02 -23.42
CA GLY A 477 -0.51 10.47 -24.75
C GLY A 477 0.20 11.75 -25.20
N MET A 478 0.44 11.88 -26.50
CA MET A 478 1.30 12.92 -27.08
C MET A 478 0.81 14.36 -26.90
N GLU A 479 -0.47 14.56 -26.60
CA GLU A 479 -1.04 15.89 -26.44
C GLU A 479 -1.02 16.36 -24.98
N THR A 480 -0.93 15.45 -24.01
CA THR A 480 -1.16 15.79 -22.60
C THR A 480 -0.17 15.17 -21.63
N TYR A 481 0.83 14.39 -22.06
CA TYR A 481 1.72 13.66 -21.15
C TYR A 481 2.43 14.53 -20.10
N TRP A 482 2.64 15.82 -20.37
CA TRP A 482 3.23 16.79 -19.44
C TRP A 482 2.22 17.69 -18.71
N LEU A 483 0.92 17.56 -19.01
CA LEU A 483 -0.17 18.34 -18.44
C LEU A 483 -0.98 17.46 -17.50
N GLU A 484 -0.68 17.52 -16.21
CA GLU A 484 -1.36 16.71 -15.19
C GLU A 484 -1.52 15.24 -15.64
N SER A 485 -0.41 14.63 -16.07
CA SER A 485 -0.40 13.31 -16.71
C SER A 485 0.84 12.49 -16.31
N SER A 486 1.32 11.61 -17.19
CA SER A 486 2.33 10.59 -16.88
C SER A 486 3.72 11.15 -16.57
N LEU A 487 4.14 12.23 -17.24
CA LEU A 487 5.46 12.81 -17.06
C LEU A 487 5.49 13.62 -15.77
N LYS A 488 6.46 13.31 -14.90
CA LYS A 488 6.63 13.96 -13.61
C LYS A 488 8.10 14.21 -13.31
N ILE A 489 8.37 15.30 -12.60
CA ILE A 489 9.70 15.74 -12.18
C ILE A 489 9.61 16.42 -10.82
N SER A 490 10.62 16.24 -9.97
CA SER A 490 10.65 16.85 -8.63
C SER A 490 11.25 18.26 -8.65
N PRO A 491 11.00 19.10 -7.63
CA PRO A 491 11.61 20.43 -7.50
C PRO A 491 13.15 20.40 -7.54
N ILE A 492 13.77 19.40 -6.91
CA ILE A 492 15.22 19.21 -6.97
C ILE A 492 15.69 18.90 -8.40
N GLU A 493 15.00 17.99 -9.08
CA GLU A 493 15.33 17.63 -10.45
C GLU A 493 15.14 18.84 -11.39
N GLN A 494 14.11 19.67 -11.21
CA GLN A 494 13.93 20.90 -11.98
C GLN A 494 15.14 21.84 -11.85
N VAL A 495 15.65 22.05 -10.64
CA VAL A 495 16.86 22.87 -10.41
C VAL A 495 18.11 22.25 -11.06
N GLN A 496 18.27 20.92 -10.96
CA GLN A 496 19.38 20.21 -11.60
C GLN A 496 19.32 20.34 -13.12
N THR A 497 18.17 20.06 -13.72
CA THR A 497 17.96 20.16 -15.16
C THR A 497 18.12 21.60 -15.67
N LEU A 498 17.66 22.60 -14.91
CA LEU A 498 17.85 24.02 -15.25
C LEU A 498 19.33 24.43 -15.22
N LYS A 499 20.08 24.00 -14.21
CA LYS A 499 21.53 24.26 -14.12
C LYS A 499 22.27 23.63 -15.28
N ASP A 500 21.93 22.41 -15.64
CA ASP A 500 22.58 21.67 -16.74
C ASP A 500 22.17 22.24 -18.12
N PHE A 501 20.93 22.73 -18.26
CA PHE A 501 20.49 23.53 -19.41
C PHE A 501 21.31 24.82 -19.51
N TYR A 502 21.43 25.56 -18.40
CA TYR A 502 22.12 26.84 -18.37
C TYR A 502 23.61 26.73 -18.71
N THR A 503 24.28 25.74 -18.13
CA THR A 503 25.71 25.47 -18.37
C THR A 503 25.95 24.63 -19.63
N ASN A 504 24.88 24.31 -20.37
CA ASN A 504 24.89 23.48 -21.59
C ASN A 504 25.60 22.12 -21.40
N GLN A 505 25.47 21.50 -20.21
CA GLN A 505 26.02 20.16 -19.93
C GLN A 505 25.38 19.08 -20.79
N PHE A 506 24.16 19.33 -21.29
CA PHE A 506 23.47 18.46 -22.25
C PHE A 506 24.10 18.46 -23.66
N LYS A 507 25.05 19.36 -23.94
CA LYS A 507 25.76 19.46 -25.23
C LYS A 507 24.82 19.69 -26.42
N PHE A 508 23.87 20.62 -26.28
CA PHE A 508 23.10 21.13 -27.41
C PHE A 508 23.88 22.23 -28.14
N LYS A 509 23.46 22.59 -29.37
CA LYS A 509 24.06 23.71 -30.08
C LYS A 509 23.88 24.99 -29.27
N GLU A 510 24.98 25.71 -29.01
CA GLU A 510 24.99 26.90 -28.13
C GLU A 510 23.95 27.94 -28.56
N LYS A 511 23.83 28.18 -29.86
CA LYS A 511 22.81 29.09 -30.41
C LYS A 511 21.36 28.71 -30.05
N HIS A 512 21.05 27.42 -29.89
CA HIS A 512 19.71 26.97 -29.50
C HIS A 512 19.47 27.22 -28.00
N VAL A 513 20.47 26.91 -27.17
CA VAL A 513 20.40 27.18 -25.72
C VAL A 513 20.22 28.67 -25.45
N GLN A 514 21.03 29.53 -26.10
CA GLN A 514 20.91 30.99 -25.95
C GLN A 514 19.56 31.53 -26.44
N PHE A 515 19.00 30.95 -27.51
CA PHE A 515 17.67 31.33 -28.00
C PHE A 515 16.57 31.03 -26.97
N VAL A 516 16.61 29.85 -26.36
CA VAL A 516 15.66 29.46 -25.30
C VAL A 516 15.87 30.28 -24.02
N LYS A 517 17.12 30.55 -23.61
CA LYS A 517 17.40 31.44 -22.47
C LYS A 517 16.78 32.82 -22.67
N LYS A 518 16.88 33.37 -23.88
CA LYS A 518 16.28 34.67 -24.21
C LYS A 518 14.74 34.64 -24.15
N SER A 519 14.11 33.54 -24.55
CA SER A 519 12.63 33.44 -24.53
C SER A 519 12.02 33.27 -23.14
N ILE A 520 12.82 32.91 -22.13
CA ILE A 520 12.38 32.81 -20.73
C ILE A 520 12.89 33.97 -19.86
N LYS A 521 13.47 35.01 -20.46
CA LYS A 521 13.88 36.22 -19.74
C LYS A 521 12.63 37.04 -19.40
N LEU A 522 12.39 37.27 -18.11
CA LEU A 522 11.19 37.96 -17.63
C LEU A 522 11.47 39.45 -17.40
N GLU A 523 12.57 39.77 -16.71
CA GLU A 523 12.89 41.15 -16.37
C GLU A 523 14.38 41.35 -16.02
N SER A 524 14.80 42.61 -15.96
CA SER A 524 16.12 43.01 -15.47
C SER A 524 15.94 44.25 -14.59
N LYS A 525 16.45 44.19 -13.35
CA LYS A 525 16.44 45.28 -12.37
C LYS A 525 17.85 45.51 -11.90
N ASP A 526 18.31 46.76 -11.92
CA ASP A 526 19.61 47.27 -11.44
C ASP A 526 20.83 46.33 -11.56
N HIS A 527 20.90 45.28 -10.72
CA HIS A 527 22.03 44.34 -10.59
C HIS A 527 21.69 42.86 -10.85
N ALA A 528 20.44 42.54 -11.21
CA ALA A 528 19.95 41.19 -11.41
C ALA A 528 19.02 41.05 -12.65
N ALA A 529 19.12 39.91 -13.34
CA ALA A 529 18.19 39.52 -14.40
C ALA A 529 17.47 38.24 -14.02
N LEU A 530 16.13 38.27 -14.04
CA LEU A 530 15.28 37.15 -13.69
C LEU A 530 14.82 36.42 -14.95
N TYR A 531 15.06 35.12 -14.97
CA TYR A 531 14.61 34.21 -16.01
C TYR A 531 13.74 33.14 -15.37
N GLY A 532 12.65 32.75 -16.02
CA GLY A 532 11.83 31.68 -15.50
C GLY A 532 10.60 31.36 -16.32
N LYS A 533 9.89 30.32 -15.88
CA LYS A 533 8.64 29.87 -16.48
C LYS A 533 7.68 29.38 -15.40
N THR A 534 6.43 29.83 -15.51
CA THR A 534 5.32 29.33 -14.70
C THR A 534 4.77 28.00 -15.23
N GLY A 535 4.16 27.22 -14.35
CA GLY A 535 3.35 26.06 -14.71
C GLY A 535 2.12 25.95 -13.82
N THR A 536 0.96 25.71 -14.42
CA THR A 536 -0.30 25.49 -13.70
C THR A 536 -0.95 24.22 -14.20
N GLY A 537 -1.20 23.32 -13.25
CA GLY A 537 -1.98 22.11 -13.42
C GLY A 537 -3.41 22.37 -12.98
N THR A 538 -4.33 22.31 -13.94
CA THR A 538 -5.76 22.50 -13.70
C THR A 538 -6.46 21.17 -13.90
N VAL A 539 -7.19 20.69 -12.89
CA VAL A 539 -7.95 19.43 -12.94
C VAL A 539 -9.40 19.74 -12.63
N ASN A 540 -10.31 19.34 -13.52
CA ASN A 540 -11.75 19.57 -13.38
C ASN A 540 -12.08 21.05 -13.03
N GLY A 541 -11.44 21.99 -13.72
CA GLY A 541 -11.62 23.45 -13.54
C GLY A 541 -10.93 24.06 -12.31
N LYS A 542 -10.21 23.27 -11.51
CA LYS A 542 -9.55 23.73 -10.28
C LYS A 542 -8.03 23.71 -10.42
N ASN A 543 -7.37 24.75 -9.94
CA ASN A 543 -5.91 24.85 -9.97
C ASN A 543 -5.33 24.09 -8.77
N VAL A 544 -4.64 22.98 -9.06
CA VAL A 544 -4.18 22.04 -8.02
C VAL A 544 -2.66 21.95 -7.87
N ASN A 545 -1.91 22.42 -8.86
CA ASN A 545 -0.45 22.28 -8.94
C ASN A 545 0.15 23.53 -9.58
N GLY A 546 0.90 24.31 -8.80
CA GLY A 546 1.57 25.54 -9.23
C GLY A 546 3.07 25.39 -9.25
N TRP A 547 3.72 25.91 -10.29
CA TRP A 547 5.16 25.93 -10.49
C TRP A 547 5.66 27.31 -10.86
N PHE A 548 6.82 27.66 -10.32
CA PHE A 548 7.69 28.66 -10.91
C PHE A 548 9.13 28.19 -10.81
N ILE A 549 9.78 28.03 -11.95
CA ILE A 549 11.18 27.57 -12.04
C ILE A 549 11.99 28.57 -12.85
N GLY A 550 13.28 28.69 -12.56
CA GLY A 550 14.11 29.64 -13.26
C GLY A 550 15.48 29.85 -12.64
N TYR A 551 16.09 30.98 -12.99
CA TYR A 551 17.34 31.42 -12.41
C TYR A 551 17.46 32.94 -12.39
N VAL A 552 18.26 33.44 -11.45
CA VAL A 552 18.65 34.84 -11.35
C VAL A 552 20.11 34.96 -11.71
N GLU A 553 20.42 35.77 -12.72
CA GLU A 553 21.80 36.18 -13.03
C GLU A 553 22.10 37.49 -12.32
N THR A 554 23.13 37.49 -11.48
CA THR A 554 23.68 38.70 -10.86
C THR A 554 25.06 38.99 -11.47
N LYS A 555 25.71 40.09 -11.06
CA LYS A 555 27.06 40.43 -11.53
C LYS A 555 28.10 39.32 -11.28
N ASN A 556 27.98 38.59 -10.17
CA ASN A 556 29.03 37.67 -9.70
C ASN A 556 28.56 36.22 -9.49
N ASN A 557 27.27 35.94 -9.61
CA ASN A 557 26.72 34.61 -9.34
C ASN A 557 25.42 34.35 -10.10
N THR A 558 25.07 33.08 -10.23
CA THR A 558 23.79 32.63 -10.78
C THR A 558 23.10 31.71 -9.79
N TYR A 559 21.84 31.99 -9.50
CA TYR A 559 21.03 31.22 -8.56
C TYR A 559 19.91 30.51 -9.29
N PHE A 560 19.83 29.19 -9.18
CA PHE A 560 18.77 28.39 -9.81
C PHE A 560 17.69 28.06 -8.80
N PHE A 561 16.42 28.17 -9.16
CA PHE A 561 15.34 27.90 -8.23
C PHE A 561 14.20 27.09 -8.86
N ALA A 562 13.46 26.40 -7.98
CA ALA A 562 12.17 25.83 -8.28
C ALA A 562 11.26 25.93 -7.06
N THR A 563 10.08 26.49 -7.27
CA THR A 563 8.98 26.51 -6.30
C THR A 563 7.85 25.67 -6.82
N ASN A 564 7.38 24.74 -6.00
CA ASN A 564 6.14 24.00 -6.25
C ASN A 564 5.17 24.21 -5.09
N ILE A 565 3.90 24.41 -5.43
CA ILE A 565 2.79 24.49 -4.49
C ILE A 565 1.64 23.58 -4.93
N GLU A 566 1.00 22.92 -3.98
CA GLU A 566 -0.18 22.09 -4.18
C GLU A 566 -1.30 22.56 -3.24
N ASN A 567 -2.52 22.60 -3.75
CA ASN A 567 -3.74 22.96 -3.02
C ASN A 567 -4.95 22.34 -3.74
N ASN A 568 -6.11 22.26 -3.10
CA ASN A 568 -7.31 21.68 -3.72
C ASN A 568 -8.04 22.63 -4.70
N HIS A 569 -7.77 23.94 -4.69
CA HIS A 569 -8.53 24.92 -5.48
C HIS A 569 -7.70 26.07 -6.08
N HIS A 570 -6.62 26.52 -5.43
CA HIS A 570 -5.93 27.77 -5.78
C HIS A 570 -4.39 27.65 -5.90
N ALA A 571 -3.86 26.51 -6.34
CA ALA A 571 -2.43 26.35 -6.59
C ALA A 571 -2.11 26.58 -8.08
N ASN A 572 -1.55 27.76 -8.41
CA ASN A 572 -1.15 28.15 -9.76
C ASN A 572 0.28 28.72 -9.78
N GLY A 573 0.83 28.84 -10.98
CA GLY A 573 2.18 29.29 -11.25
C GLY A 573 2.40 30.76 -10.90
N SER A 574 1.39 31.62 -11.04
CA SER A 574 1.47 33.02 -10.59
C SER A 574 1.74 33.13 -9.09
N ILE A 575 1.02 32.37 -8.27
CA ILE A 575 1.21 32.36 -6.80
C ILE A 575 2.57 31.75 -6.45
N ALA A 576 2.96 30.64 -7.10
CA ALA A 576 4.30 30.06 -6.92
C ALA A 576 5.40 31.09 -7.24
N ALA A 577 5.18 31.92 -8.25
CA ALA A 577 6.11 32.95 -8.66
C ALA A 577 6.16 34.15 -7.70
N GLU A 578 5.03 34.55 -7.11
CA GLU A 578 4.97 35.56 -6.04
C GLU A 578 5.71 35.09 -4.77
N ILE A 579 5.49 33.85 -4.35
CA ILE A 579 6.21 33.20 -3.24
C ILE A 579 7.71 33.24 -3.52
N THR A 580 8.11 32.79 -4.71
CA THR A 580 9.52 32.78 -5.13
C THR A 580 10.15 34.17 -5.09
N LYS A 581 9.49 35.17 -5.68
CA LYS A 581 9.99 36.55 -5.70
C LYS A 581 10.08 37.15 -4.29
N SER A 582 9.23 36.72 -3.36
CA SER A 582 9.28 37.16 -1.97
C SER A 582 10.48 36.54 -1.24
N ILE A 583 10.71 35.24 -1.43
CA ILE A 583 11.88 34.54 -0.88
C ILE A 583 13.19 35.08 -1.46
N LEU A 584 13.26 35.33 -2.78
CA LEU A 584 14.47 35.87 -3.41
C LEU A 584 14.81 37.30 -2.93
N ARG A 585 13.78 38.12 -2.66
CA ARG A 585 13.93 39.46 -2.07
C ARG A 585 14.40 39.41 -0.62
N ASP A 586 13.81 38.51 0.18
CA ASP A 586 14.23 38.27 1.56
C ASP A 586 15.71 37.81 1.65
N LYS A 587 16.18 37.10 0.63
CA LYS A 587 17.57 36.65 0.48
C LYS A 587 18.52 37.66 -0.17
N ASP A 588 18.05 38.85 -0.54
CA ASP A 588 18.83 39.89 -1.25
C ASP A 588 19.46 39.38 -2.56
N ILE A 589 18.75 38.50 -3.28
CA ILE A 589 19.20 37.93 -4.58
C ILE A 589 18.63 38.69 -5.77
N TYR A 590 17.40 39.23 -5.64
CA TYR A 590 16.62 39.80 -6.75
C TYR A 590 15.70 40.94 -6.29
#